data_AF-A0A926BD78-F1
#
_entry.id   AF-A0A926BD78-F1
#
_cell.length_a   1.000
_cell.length_b   1.000
_cell.length_c   1.000
_cell.angle_alpha   90.00
_cell.angle_beta   90.00
_cell.angle_gamma   90.00
#
_symmetry.space_group_name_H-M   'P 1'
#
loop_
_entity.id
_entity.type
_entity.pdbx_description
1 polymer ?
#
loop_
_entity_poly.entity_id
_entity_poly.type
_entity_poly.pdbx_seq_one_letter_code
_entity_poly.pdbx_strand_id
1 'polypeptide(L)'
;MNADELTTAANGAGPHTNGATNSDAPNAGENGTVTPRTPLTQKQHRVTDNLYQLLDVLPPRLKDALEREVPLDDLLEIVMDLGKPSEVRFGSRVVELYPSEHENRDIVAGVLRDPLAEEEDTGRVEAEVTDEDIAYVTSRIGDFGLDNRAGIERTLHRISAIRNRRERVVGLTCRIGRAVYGTIDIIRDIVESGKSILMLGRPGVGKTTKLREVARILSDEFKKRVVIVDTSNEIAGDGDIPHPAIGRSRRMQVRKPEEQHAVMIEAVENHMPQVIVIDEIGTEQEAFAARTIAERGVQLVGTA
;
A
#
# COMPACT_ATOMS: atom_id res chain seq x y z
N MET A 1 8.53 53.71 -14.67
CA MET A 1 8.31 55.14 -14.38
C MET A 1 8.75 55.90 -15.63
N ASN A 2 7.96 56.60 -16.44
CA ASN A 2 6.54 57.01 -16.57
C ASN A 2 6.33 57.15 -18.11
N ALA A 3 5.28 56.62 -18.75
CA ALA A 3 3.87 57.02 -18.76
C ALA A 3 3.56 58.22 -19.69
N ASP A 4 2.52 58.01 -20.51
CA ASP A 4 1.53 58.94 -21.11
C ASP A 4 1.82 59.55 -22.50
N GLU A 5 1.15 59.10 -23.57
CA GLU A 5 -0.26 59.34 -24.03
C GLU A 5 -0.29 60.52 -25.05
N LEU A 6 -1.13 60.67 -26.09
CA LEU A 6 -2.49 60.23 -26.40
C LEU A 6 -2.87 60.66 -27.86
N THR A 7 -3.94 60.06 -28.42
CA THR A 7 -4.93 60.58 -29.42
C THR A 7 -4.58 60.59 -30.94
N THR A 8 -5.45 60.28 -31.93
CA THR A 8 -6.93 60.24 -32.04
C THR A 8 -7.46 59.47 -33.29
N ALA A 9 -8.61 58.76 -33.14
CA ALA A 9 -9.86 58.64 -33.97
C ALA A 9 -9.85 58.64 -35.54
N ALA A 10 -10.81 58.08 -36.30
CA ALA A 10 -11.98 57.19 -36.12
C ALA A 10 -12.72 56.98 -37.49
N ASN A 11 -13.64 55.99 -37.52
CA ASN A 11 -14.99 55.95 -38.15
C ASN A 11 -15.35 55.14 -39.43
N GLY A 12 -16.49 54.41 -39.28
CA GLY A 12 -17.46 53.92 -40.30
C GLY A 12 -17.92 52.46 -40.06
N ALA A 13 -18.99 52.12 -39.30
CA ALA A 13 -20.46 52.20 -39.55
C ALA A 13 -20.90 51.64 -40.92
N GLY A 14 -21.87 50.72 -41.11
CA GLY A 14 -22.91 50.08 -40.28
C GLY A 14 -23.60 48.93 -41.08
N PRO A 15 -24.94 48.72 -41.01
CA PRO A 15 -25.58 47.56 -40.33
C PRO A 15 -26.57 46.74 -41.21
N HIS A 16 -27.25 45.71 -40.65
CA HIS A 16 -28.64 45.23 -40.92
C HIS A 16 -28.91 43.90 -40.13
N THR A 17 -29.70 43.88 -39.03
CA THR A 17 -31.17 43.57 -38.88
C THR A 17 -31.60 42.20 -39.41
N ASN A 18 -32.54 41.39 -38.89
CA ASN A 18 -33.42 41.29 -37.69
C ASN A 18 -34.16 39.93 -37.85
N GLY A 19 -34.76 39.38 -36.79
CA GLY A 19 -36.00 38.59 -36.95
C GLY A 19 -36.15 37.30 -36.12
N ALA A 20 -36.96 37.39 -35.07
CA ALA A 20 -37.42 36.31 -34.19
C ALA A 20 -38.48 35.39 -34.83
N THR A 21 -38.76 34.22 -34.23
CA THR A 21 -40.05 33.90 -33.55
C THR A 21 -40.14 32.42 -33.11
N ASN A 22 -41.00 32.21 -32.11
CA ASN A 22 -41.28 31.01 -31.32
C ASN A 22 -42.19 29.98 -32.03
N SER A 23 -42.20 28.79 -31.40
CA SER A 23 -43.30 27.82 -31.23
C SER A 23 -43.40 26.56 -32.10
N ASP A 24 -43.76 25.49 -31.38
CA ASP A 24 -44.45 24.26 -31.78
C ASP A 24 -43.62 22.99 -32.05
N ALA A 25 -43.64 22.12 -31.04
CA ALA A 25 -43.50 20.68 -31.21
C ALA A 25 -44.71 20.12 -31.98
N PRO A 26 -44.53 19.02 -32.73
CA PRO A 26 -44.94 17.75 -32.14
C PRO A 26 -43.97 16.57 -32.37
N ASN A 27 -44.19 15.58 -31.52
CA ASN A 27 -43.58 14.26 -31.40
C ASN A 27 -43.67 13.39 -32.67
N ALA A 28 -42.57 12.78 -33.08
CA ALA A 28 -42.56 11.55 -33.89
C ALA A 28 -41.31 10.73 -33.55
N GLY A 29 -41.53 9.49 -33.10
CA GLY A 29 -40.51 8.62 -32.54
C GLY A 29 -39.47 8.15 -33.55
N GLU A 30 -38.20 8.23 -33.14
CA GLU A 30 -37.13 7.42 -33.69
C GLU A 30 -36.70 6.39 -32.63
N ASN A 31 -36.95 5.12 -32.94
CA ASN A 31 -36.37 3.98 -32.25
C ASN A 31 -34.84 3.97 -32.48
N GLY A 32 -34.11 4.74 -31.67
CA GLY A 32 -32.69 4.55 -31.50
C GLY A 32 -32.45 3.27 -30.72
N THR A 33 -32.11 2.18 -31.42
CA THR A 33 -31.56 0.97 -30.81
C THR A 33 -30.38 1.36 -29.94
N VAL A 34 -30.59 1.39 -28.63
CA VAL A 34 -29.52 1.49 -27.63
C VAL A 34 -28.68 0.23 -27.81
N THR A 35 -27.52 0.38 -28.44
CA THR A 35 -26.49 -0.65 -28.40
C THR A 35 -26.22 -0.96 -26.93
N PRO A 36 -26.31 -2.22 -26.49
CA PRO A 36 -26.00 -2.56 -25.12
C PRO A 36 -24.55 -2.14 -24.88
N ARG A 37 -24.33 -1.20 -23.97
CA ARG A 37 -22.99 -0.88 -23.48
C ARG A 37 -22.42 -2.19 -22.97
N THR A 38 -21.41 -2.70 -23.66
CA THR A 38 -20.59 -3.82 -23.20
C THR A 38 -20.23 -3.52 -21.74
N PRO A 39 -20.54 -4.41 -20.78
CA PRO A 39 -20.09 -4.23 -19.42
C PRO A 39 -18.57 -4.04 -19.50
N LEU A 40 -18.06 -2.95 -18.90
CA LEU A 40 -16.64 -2.85 -18.61
C LEU A 40 -16.34 -4.07 -17.74
N THR A 41 -15.78 -5.12 -18.35
CA THR A 41 -15.27 -6.28 -17.64
C THR A 41 -14.28 -5.71 -16.63
N GLN A 42 -14.64 -5.71 -15.35
CA GLN A 42 -13.69 -5.42 -14.28
C GLN A 42 -12.53 -6.39 -14.47
N LYS A 43 -11.41 -5.91 -15.00
CA LYS A 43 -10.17 -6.68 -14.98
C LYS A 43 -9.93 -7.02 -13.51
N GLN A 44 -10.04 -8.29 -13.18
CA GLN A 44 -9.82 -8.78 -11.83
C GLN A 44 -8.40 -8.40 -11.43
N HIS A 45 -8.24 -7.61 -10.37
CA HIS A 45 -6.93 -7.17 -9.92
C HIS A 45 -6.12 -8.39 -9.48
N ARG A 46 -4.87 -8.53 -9.96
CA ARG A 46 -3.98 -9.58 -9.46
C ARG A 46 -3.49 -9.16 -8.07
N VAL A 47 -3.61 -10.02 -7.09
CA VAL A 47 -3.09 -9.82 -5.73
C VAL A 47 -1.96 -10.82 -5.50
N THR A 48 -0.83 -10.35 -4.97
CA THR A 48 0.27 -11.22 -4.51
C THR A 48 0.64 -10.83 -3.09
N ASP A 49 0.75 -11.79 -2.19
CA ASP A 49 1.05 -11.55 -0.78
C ASP A 49 2.30 -12.28 -0.28
N ASN A 50 2.74 -13.35 -0.95
CA ASN A 50 3.87 -14.19 -0.53
C ASN A 50 3.66 -14.82 0.86
N LEU A 51 2.41 -15.08 1.23
CA LEU A 51 2.06 -15.49 2.59
C LEU A 51 2.85 -16.70 3.12
N TYR A 52 3.20 -17.66 2.26
CA TYR A 52 4.02 -18.81 2.63
C TYR A 52 5.36 -18.42 3.29
N GLN A 53 5.99 -17.32 2.85
CA GLN A 53 7.24 -16.84 3.46
C GLN A 53 7.02 -16.36 4.90
N LEU A 54 5.85 -15.75 5.19
CA LEU A 54 5.46 -15.43 6.56
C LEU A 54 5.19 -16.69 7.37
N LEU A 55 4.47 -17.66 6.80
CA LEU A 55 4.17 -18.92 7.49
C LEU A 55 5.45 -19.69 7.87
N ASP A 56 6.48 -19.65 7.02
CA ASP A 56 7.78 -20.31 7.26
C ASP A 56 8.58 -19.74 8.44
N VAL A 57 8.30 -18.49 8.85
CA VAL A 57 8.95 -17.90 10.04
C VAL A 57 8.17 -18.16 11.33
N LEU A 58 6.94 -18.67 11.25
CA LEU A 58 6.10 -18.96 12.41
C LEU A 58 6.48 -20.31 13.05
N PRO A 59 6.23 -20.49 14.37
CA PRO A 59 6.43 -21.77 15.03
C PRO A 59 5.67 -22.89 14.30
N PRO A 60 6.25 -24.11 14.15
CA PRO A 60 5.64 -25.17 13.35
C PRO A 60 4.20 -25.48 13.76
N ARG A 61 3.92 -25.50 15.06
CA ARG A 61 2.58 -25.70 15.61
C ARG A 61 1.56 -24.66 15.13
N LEU A 62 1.97 -23.40 15.02
CA LEU A 62 1.12 -22.30 14.59
C LEU A 62 0.95 -22.33 13.06
N LYS A 63 2.04 -22.59 12.32
CA LYS A 63 2.00 -22.78 10.87
C LYS A 63 1.02 -23.90 10.49
N ASP A 64 1.15 -25.08 11.10
CA ASP A 64 0.30 -26.24 10.82
C ASP A 64 -1.18 -25.94 11.10
N ALA A 65 -1.47 -25.23 12.20
CA ALA A 65 -2.84 -24.82 12.53
C ALA A 65 -3.41 -23.83 11.51
N LEU A 66 -2.63 -22.83 11.08
CA LEU A 66 -3.05 -21.86 10.07
C LEU A 66 -3.32 -22.52 8.71
N GLU A 67 -2.46 -23.43 8.26
CA GLU A 67 -2.62 -24.09 6.95
C GLU A 67 -3.83 -25.03 6.90
N ARG A 68 -4.26 -25.59 8.04
CA ARG A 68 -5.40 -26.52 8.11
C ARG A 68 -6.73 -25.83 8.33
N GLU A 69 -6.78 -24.88 9.27
CA GLU A 69 -8.03 -24.38 9.84
C GLU A 69 -8.40 -22.96 9.37
N VAL A 70 -7.47 -22.23 8.76
CA VAL A 70 -7.67 -20.82 8.45
C VAL A 70 -7.77 -20.59 6.94
N PRO A 71 -8.86 -19.95 6.45
CA PRO A 71 -8.89 -19.42 5.09
C PRO A 71 -7.92 -18.24 4.97
N LEU A 72 -6.78 -18.48 4.35
CA LEU A 72 -5.65 -17.55 4.32
C LEU A 72 -5.86 -16.31 3.43
N ASP A 73 -6.77 -16.37 2.45
CA ASP A 73 -6.97 -15.31 1.45
C ASP A 73 -7.30 -13.95 2.06
N ASP A 74 -8.10 -13.93 3.13
CA ASP A 74 -8.56 -12.71 3.82
C ASP A 74 -7.83 -12.43 5.14
N LEU A 75 -6.77 -13.19 5.43
CA LEU A 75 -6.00 -13.04 6.66
C LEU A 75 -5.33 -11.66 6.73
N LEU A 76 -5.55 -10.91 7.81
CA LEU A 76 -4.98 -9.56 7.99
C LEU A 76 -3.81 -9.54 8.95
N GLU A 77 -3.95 -10.19 10.11
CA GLU A 77 -2.92 -10.19 11.14
C GLU A 77 -2.84 -11.54 11.86
N ILE A 78 -1.64 -11.88 12.32
CA ILE A 78 -1.40 -12.94 13.29
C ILE A 78 -0.73 -12.28 14.50
N VAL A 79 -1.32 -12.43 15.68
CA VAL A 79 -0.86 -11.85 16.94
C VAL A 79 -0.39 -12.95 17.87
N MET A 80 0.79 -12.76 18.45
CA MET A 80 1.41 -13.69 19.38
C MET A 80 1.82 -12.92 20.63
N ASP A 81 1.10 -13.09 21.73
CA ASP A 81 1.40 -12.45 23.01
C ASP A 81 1.84 -13.51 24.01
N LEU A 82 3.02 -13.34 24.63
CA LEU A 82 3.54 -14.27 25.63
C LEU A 82 2.50 -14.55 26.73
N GLY A 83 2.22 -15.83 26.97
CA GLY A 83 1.23 -16.28 27.95
C GLY A 83 -0.22 -16.15 27.49
N LYS A 84 -0.48 -16.00 26.18
CA LYS A 84 -1.82 -16.00 25.60
C LYS A 84 -1.89 -16.92 24.38
N PRO A 85 -3.09 -17.41 23.99
CA PRO A 85 -3.30 -18.00 22.68
C PRO A 85 -2.90 -17.04 21.55
N SER A 86 -2.51 -17.59 20.40
CA SER A 86 -2.28 -16.76 19.21
C SER A 86 -3.62 -16.28 18.64
N GLU A 87 -3.74 -15.00 18.29
CA GLU A 87 -4.92 -14.46 17.61
C GLU A 87 -4.69 -14.35 16.11
N VAL A 88 -5.73 -14.57 15.33
CA VAL A 88 -5.76 -14.46 13.88
C VAL A 88 -6.89 -13.50 13.52
N ARG A 89 -6.57 -12.42 12.82
CA ARG A 89 -7.51 -11.33 12.53
C ARG A 89 -7.85 -11.26 11.06
N PHE A 90 -9.13 -11.06 10.78
CA PHE A 90 -9.72 -10.85 9.45
C PHE A 90 -10.48 -9.53 9.45
N GLY A 91 -10.99 -9.11 8.29
CA GLY A 91 -11.69 -7.82 8.16
C GLY A 91 -12.85 -7.60 9.14
N SER A 92 -13.61 -8.66 9.47
CA SER A 92 -14.80 -8.58 10.33
C SER A 92 -14.82 -9.56 11.50
N ARG A 93 -13.76 -10.35 11.71
CA ARG A 93 -13.71 -11.37 12.76
C ARG A 93 -12.29 -11.53 13.31
N VAL A 94 -12.21 -11.92 14.57
CA VAL A 94 -10.98 -12.33 15.26
C VAL A 94 -11.18 -13.76 15.72
N VAL A 95 -10.15 -14.57 15.59
CA VAL A 95 -10.16 -15.98 15.93
C VAL A 95 -8.93 -16.27 16.78
N GLU A 96 -9.13 -16.85 17.95
CA GLU A 96 -8.04 -17.37 18.77
C GLU A 96 -7.75 -18.83 18.39
N LEU A 97 -6.48 -19.16 18.24
CA LEU A 97 -6.04 -20.53 17.95
C LEU A 97 -5.69 -21.24 19.25
N TYR A 98 -6.46 -22.30 19.54
CA TYR A 98 -6.24 -23.20 20.65
C TYR A 98 -5.70 -24.55 20.13
N PRO A 99 -4.79 -25.22 20.85
CA PRO A 99 -4.51 -26.62 20.58
C PRO A 99 -5.75 -27.43 21.00
N SER A 100 -6.06 -28.53 20.31
CA SER A 100 -7.01 -29.49 20.84
C SER A 100 -6.28 -30.70 21.40
N GLU A 101 -6.68 -31.14 22.60
CA GLU A 101 -6.35 -32.47 23.08
C GLU A 101 -7.38 -33.45 22.51
N HIS A 102 -7.02 -34.15 21.44
CA HIS A 102 -7.61 -35.46 21.17
C HIS A 102 -6.48 -36.47 21.03
N GLU A 103 -6.45 -37.39 22.00
CA GLU A 103 -5.51 -38.49 22.12
C GLU A 103 -5.48 -39.37 20.86
N ASN A 104 -4.28 -39.71 20.42
CA ASN A 104 -3.97 -40.76 19.44
C ASN A 104 -4.50 -40.57 18.00
N ARG A 105 -3.54 -40.25 17.13
CA ARG A 105 -3.54 -40.11 15.65
C ARG A 105 -3.86 -38.69 15.16
N ASP A 106 -2.80 -38.08 14.64
CA ASP A 106 -2.79 -36.82 13.90
C ASP A 106 -3.27 -35.61 14.70
N ILE A 107 -2.36 -34.68 14.97
CA ILE A 107 -2.61 -33.41 15.67
C ILE A 107 -3.87 -32.74 15.09
N VAL A 108 -4.93 -32.62 15.89
CA VAL A 108 -6.16 -31.91 15.54
C VAL A 108 -6.07 -30.50 16.15
N ALA A 109 -6.15 -29.46 15.32
CA ALA A 109 -6.36 -28.09 15.79
C ALA A 109 -7.88 -27.88 15.92
N GLY A 110 -8.35 -27.50 17.11
CA GLY A 110 -9.78 -27.47 17.42
C GLY A 110 -10.35 -26.07 17.41
N VAL A 111 -11.30 -25.86 16.50
CA VAL A 111 -12.39 -24.87 16.47
C VAL A 111 -11.99 -23.39 16.64
N LEU A 112 -12.14 -22.67 15.53
CA LEU A 112 -12.34 -21.23 15.43
C LEU A 112 -13.42 -20.77 16.42
N ARG A 113 -13.05 -20.22 17.59
CA ARG A 113 -14.05 -19.65 18.51
C ARG A 113 -14.46 -18.28 17.99
N ASP A 114 -15.72 -18.13 17.60
CA ASP A 114 -16.35 -16.81 17.53
C ASP A 114 -16.49 -16.30 18.97
N PRO A 115 -15.89 -15.15 19.34
CA PRO A 115 -15.99 -14.61 20.70
C PRO A 115 -17.43 -14.29 21.15
N LEU A 116 -18.43 -14.38 20.26
CA LEU A 116 -19.85 -14.22 20.57
C LEU A 116 -20.62 -15.53 20.81
N ALA A 117 -19.98 -16.71 20.70
CA ALA A 117 -20.65 -17.99 20.92
C ALA A 117 -20.62 -18.42 22.41
N GLU A 118 -21.80 -18.75 22.97
CA GLU A 118 -22.01 -19.15 24.37
C GLU A 118 -21.16 -20.37 24.79
N GLU A 119 -20.70 -20.38 26.05
CA GLU A 119 -19.68 -21.31 26.55
C GLU A 119 -20.25 -22.67 26.99
N GLU A 120 -19.61 -23.76 26.57
CA GLU A 120 -19.58 -25.02 27.34
C GLU A 120 -18.13 -25.29 27.78
N ASP A 121 -17.96 -25.49 29.09
CA ASP A 121 -16.71 -25.73 29.80
C ASP A 121 -16.24 -27.17 29.57
N THR A 122 -15.35 -27.36 28.59
CA THR A 122 -14.57 -28.58 28.41
C THR A 122 -13.11 -28.25 28.65
N GLY A 123 -12.54 -28.73 29.76
CA GLY A 123 -11.18 -28.46 30.22
C GLY A 123 -10.13 -28.34 29.11
N ARG A 124 -9.67 -27.10 28.88
CA ARG A 124 -8.71 -26.72 27.83
C ARG A 124 -7.29 -26.70 28.37
N VAL A 125 -6.37 -27.35 27.66
CA VAL A 125 -4.93 -27.04 27.78
C VAL A 125 -4.64 -25.93 26.77
N GLU A 126 -4.47 -24.71 27.27
CA GLU A 126 -4.14 -23.53 26.45
C GLU A 126 -2.68 -23.65 25.97
N ALA A 127 -2.42 -23.86 24.68
CA ALA A 127 -1.05 -23.68 24.16
C ALA A 127 -0.82 -22.18 23.98
N GLU A 128 -0.59 -21.54 25.12
CA GLU A 128 -0.10 -20.18 25.18
C GLU A 128 1.18 -20.05 24.33
N VAL A 129 1.35 -18.86 23.75
CA VAL A 129 2.60 -18.45 23.14
C VAL A 129 3.68 -18.44 24.22
N THR A 130 4.76 -19.16 23.97
CA THR A 130 5.90 -19.28 24.87
C THR A 130 7.02 -18.35 24.46
N ASP A 131 7.99 -18.19 25.35
CA ASP A 131 9.23 -17.50 25.04
C ASP A 131 10.00 -18.13 23.86
N GLU A 132 9.90 -19.46 23.70
CA GLU A 132 10.53 -20.19 22.59
C GLU A 132 9.88 -19.86 21.25
N ASP A 133 8.56 -19.67 21.21
CA ASP A 133 7.84 -19.27 20.00
C ASP A 133 8.23 -17.86 19.55
N ILE A 134 8.31 -16.92 20.48
CA ILE A 134 8.75 -15.55 20.17
C ILE A 134 10.19 -15.59 19.66
N ALA A 135 11.09 -16.33 20.33
CA ALA A 135 12.47 -16.49 19.90
C ALA A 135 12.57 -17.15 18.51
N TYR A 136 11.72 -18.14 18.23
CA TYR A 136 11.63 -18.84 16.96
C TYR A 136 11.34 -17.87 15.81
N VAL A 137 10.38 -16.96 15.98
CA VAL A 137 10.05 -15.95 14.96
C VAL A 137 11.16 -14.92 14.85
N THR A 138 11.61 -14.33 15.96
CA THR A 138 12.58 -13.23 15.94
C THR A 138 13.94 -13.63 15.38
N SER A 139 14.30 -14.92 15.41
CA SER A 139 15.55 -15.44 14.82
C SER A 139 15.47 -15.71 13.31
N ARG A 140 14.29 -15.57 12.70
CA ARG A 140 14.04 -15.86 11.27
C ARG A 140 13.54 -14.68 10.46
N ILE A 141 13.37 -13.52 11.09
CA ILE A 141 13.00 -12.26 10.45
C ILE A 141 14.20 -11.32 10.44
N GLY A 142 14.10 -10.19 9.71
CA GLY A 142 15.09 -9.12 9.78
C GLY A 142 15.16 -8.46 11.16
N ASP A 143 16.22 -7.68 11.39
CA ASP A 143 16.37 -6.92 12.64
C ASP A 143 15.25 -5.90 12.81
N PHE A 144 14.89 -5.63 14.08
CA PHE A 144 13.95 -4.58 14.40
C PHE A 144 14.60 -3.19 14.23
N GLY A 145 13.96 -2.34 13.44
CA GLY A 145 14.35 -0.95 13.23
C GLY A 145 14.04 -0.04 14.43
N LEU A 146 14.35 1.25 14.27
CA LEU A 146 14.10 2.28 15.28
C LEU A 146 12.61 2.49 15.59
N ASP A 147 11.74 2.08 14.68
CA ASP A 147 10.28 2.10 14.79
C ASP A 147 9.70 0.80 15.40
N ASN A 148 10.58 -0.08 15.90
CA ASN A 148 10.23 -1.35 16.53
C ASN A 148 9.47 -2.30 15.58
N ARG A 149 9.77 -2.20 14.28
CA ARG A 149 9.26 -3.07 13.22
C ARG A 149 10.39 -3.84 12.55
N ALA A 150 10.06 -5.03 12.09
CA ALA A 150 10.90 -5.89 11.28
C ALA A 150 10.05 -6.41 10.11
N GLY A 151 10.68 -7.09 9.16
CA GLY A 151 9.98 -7.79 8.12
C GLY A 151 10.77 -8.95 7.55
N ILE A 152 10.27 -9.47 6.44
CA ILE A 152 10.89 -10.56 5.69
C ILE A 152 11.27 -9.98 4.34
N GLU A 153 12.54 -10.07 3.98
CA GLU A 153 13.05 -9.59 2.71
C GLU A 153 12.18 -10.04 1.53
N ARG A 154 12.04 -9.19 0.51
CA ARG A 154 11.20 -9.44 -0.68
C ARG A 154 9.70 -9.60 -0.40
N THR A 155 9.23 -9.45 0.84
CA THR A 155 7.79 -9.46 1.19
C THR A 155 7.29 -8.05 1.51
N LEU A 156 5.98 -7.90 1.67
CA LEU A 156 5.37 -6.70 2.27
C LEU A 156 4.88 -6.96 3.71
N HIS A 157 5.20 -8.13 4.27
CA HIS A 157 4.78 -8.47 5.62
C HIS A 157 5.56 -7.64 6.63
N ARG A 158 4.85 -7.19 7.65
CA ARG A 158 5.41 -6.36 8.72
C ARG A 158 5.22 -7.05 10.05
N ILE A 159 6.29 -7.16 10.81
CA ILE A 159 6.29 -7.76 12.16
C ILE A 159 6.60 -6.65 13.16
N SER A 160 5.63 -6.28 13.98
CA SER A 160 5.80 -5.29 15.04
C SER A 160 5.97 -5.97 16.39
N ALA A 161 6.95 -5.56 17.19
CA ALA A 161 7.19 -6.15 18.51
C ALA A 161 6.48 -5.37 19.62
N ILE A 162 6.05 -6.09 20.67
CA ILE A 162 5.78 -5.52 21.99
C ILE A 162 6.97 -5.87 22.88
N ARG A 163 7.52 -4.87 23.58
CA ARG A 163 8.67 -5.04 24.45
C ARG A 163 8.34 -4.75 25.91
N ASN A 164 8.93 -5.52 26.81
CA ASN A 164 8.81 -5.25 28.24
C ASN A 164 9.80 -4.16 28.70
N ARG A 165 9.79 -3.82 29.99
CA ARG A 165 10.67 -2.79 30.60
C ARG A 165 12.17 -3.09 30.52
N ARG A 166 12.55 -4.31 30.13
CA ARG A 166 13.94 -4.73 29.89
C ARG A 166 14.25 -4.86 28.40
N GLU A 167 13.41 -4.26 27.54
CA GLU A 167 13.49 -4.28 26.08
C GLU A 167 13.39 -5.66 25.41
N ARG A 168 13.06 -6.70 26.18
CA ARG A 168 12.80 -8.05 25.64
C ARG A 168 11.49 -8.04 24.86
N VAL A 169 11.48 -8.64 23.67
CA VAL A 169 10.26 -8.91 22.90
C VAL A 169 9.39 -9.90 23.66
N VAL A 170 8.15 -9.52 23.94
CA VAL A 170 7.14 -10.33 24.65
C VAL A 170 5.84 -10.47 23.86
N GLY A 171 5.74 -9.83 22.69
CA GLY A 171 4.64 -10.04 21.77
C GLY A 171 5.02 -9.63 20.36
N LEU A 172 4.32 -10.17 19.38
CA LEU A 172 4.51 -9.93 17.96
C LEU A 172 3.15 -9.73 17.28
N THR A 173 3.07 -8.75 16.39
CA THR A 173 1.95 -8.59 15.45
C THR A 173 2.49 -8.70 14.04
N CYS A 174 2.16 -9.80 13.36
CA CYS A 174 2.51 -10.05 11.97
C CYS A 174 1.36 -9.59 11.07
N ARG A 175 1.55 -8.49 10.35
CA ARG A 175 0.58 -7.95 9.40
C ARG A 175 0.85 -8.48 7.99
N ILE A 176 -0.20 -8.97 7.34
CA ILE A 176 -0.11 -9.55 6.01
C ILE A 176 -0.12 -8.42 4.97
N GLY A 177 1.06 -8.12 4.40
CA GLY A 177 1.18 -7.20 3.28
C GLY A 177 0.78 -7.84 1.95
N ARG A 178 0.05 -7.08 1.14
CA ARG A 178 -0.38 -7.50 -0.20
C ARG A 178 -0.01 -6.44 -1.24
N ALA A 179 0.38 -6.91 -2.42
CA ALA A 179 0.54 -6.08 -3.61
C ALA A 179 -0.62 -6.33 -4.57
N VAL A 180 -1.32 -5.27 -4.95
CA VAL A 180 -2.43 -5.31 -5.90
C VAL A 180 -1.97 -4.68 -7.23
N TYR A 181 -2.27 -5.33 -8.34
CA TYR A 181 -1.93 -4.88 -9.70
C TYR A 181 -3.18 -4.63 -10.54
N GLY A 182 -3.06 -3.79 -11.55
CA GLY A 182 -4.12 -3.35 -12.47
C GLY A 182 -4.84 -2.08 -12.01
N THR A 183 -4.43 -1.48 -10.89
CA THR A 183 -5.14 -0.33 -10.29
C THR A 183 -4.80 1.02 -10.92
N ILE A 184 -3.73 1.05 -11.72
CA ILE A 184 -3.22 2.24 -12.43
C ILE A 184 -3.75 2.36 -13.86
N ASP A 185 -4.38 1.32 -14.42
CA ASP A 185 -4.92 1.33 -15.80
C ASP A 185 -5.80 2.56 -16.09
N ILE A 186 -6.55 3.03 -15.09
CA ILE A 186 -7.44 4.20 -15.18
C ILE A 186 -6.74 5.56 -15.31
N ILE A 187 -5.46 5.66 -14.93
CA ILE A 187 -4.66 6.90 -14.98
C ILE A 187 -3.35 6.69 -15.74
N ARG A 188 -3.30 5.66 -16.58
CA ARG A 188 -2.09 5.25 -17.29
C ARG A 188 -1.57 6.36 -18.21
N ASP A 189 -2.46 7.03 -18.93
CA ASP A 189 -2.17 8.19 -19.77
C ASP A 189 -1.50 9.34 -18.99
N ILE A 190 -1.94 9.58 -17.75
CA ILE A 190 -1.35 10.59 -16.86
C ILE A 190 0.07 10.17 -16.47
N VAL A 191 0.27 8.91 -16.08
CA VAL A 191 1.59 8.36 -15.72
C VAL A 191 2.58 8.46 -16.90
N GLU A 192 2.09 8.16 -18.10
CA GLU A 192 2.86 8.19 -19.35
C GLU A 192 3.26 9.60 -19.78
N SER A 193 2.46 10.62 -19.43
CA SER A 193 2.71 12.02 -19.80
C SER A 193 4.07 12.57 -19.34
N GLY A 194 4.72 11.92 -18.37
CA GLY A 194 5.99 12.35 -17.80
C GLY A 194 5.90 13.53 -16.84
N LYS A 195 4.70 14.08 -16.61
CA LYS A 195 4.45 15.14 -15.64
C LYS A 195 4.56 14.61 -14.20
N SER A 196 4.91 15.48 -13.27
CA SER A 196 4.85 15.16 -11.85
C SER A 196 3.41 14.94 -11.39
N ILE A 197 3.20 13.98 -10.48
CA ILE A 197 1.89 13.52 -10.02
C ILE A 197 1.88 13.54 -8.49
N LEU A 198 0.84 14.15 -7.92
CA LEU A 198 0.55 14.07 -6.49
C LEU A 198 -0.82 13.40 -6.29
N MET A 199 -0.85 12.29 -5.57
CA MET A 199 -2.08 11.57 -5.24
C MET A 199 -2.58 12.01 -3.87
N LEU A 200 -3.79 12.57 -3.81
CA LEU A 200 -4.41 13.00 -2.56
C LEU A 200 -5.53 12.07 -2.14
N GLY A 201 -5.70 11.88 -0.84
CA GLY A 201 -6.83 11.14 -0.31
C GLY A 201 -6.70 10.75 1.15
N ARG A 202 -7.82 10.37 1.76
CA ARG A 202 -7.85 9.92 3.15
C ARG A 202 -6.91 8.72 3.40
N PRO A 203 -6.47 8.49 4.64
CA PRO A 203 -5.77 7.25 4.98
C PRO A 203 -6.56 6.01 4.54
N GLY A 204 -5.84 4.98 4.07
CA GLY A 204 -6.44 3.69 3.70
C GLY A 204 -7.12 3.60 2.32
N VAL A 205 -7.15 4.67 1.52
CA VAL A 205 -7.79 4.64 0.18
C VAL A 205 -6.95 3.97 -0.93
N GLY A 206 -5.77 3.44 -0.59
CA GLY A 206 -4.90 2.73 -1.52
C GLY A 206 -3.88 3.59 -2.28
N LYS A 207 -3.50 4.77 -1.75
CA LYS A 207 -2.49 5.66 -2.37
C LYS A 207 -1.15 4.95 -2.58
N THR A 208 -0.61 4.33 -1.54
CA THR A 208 0.66 3.58 -1.59
C THR A 208 0.59 2.38 -2.55
N THR A 209 -0.58 1.72 -2.67
CA THR A 209 -0.78 0.63 -3.63
C THR A 209 -0.61 1.12 -5.07
N LYS A 210 -1.23 2.27 -5.38
CA LYS A 210 -1.10 2.94 -6.67
C LYS A 210 0.33 3.41 -6.92
N LEU A 211 0.94 4.02 -5.92
CA LEU A 211 2.30 4.53 -5.99
C LEU A 211 3.32 3.42 -6.33
N ARG A 212 3.23 2.29 -5.63
CA ARG A 212 4.05 1.09 -5.88
C ARG A 212 3.90 0.59 -7.32
N GLU A 213 2.66 0.53 -7.81
CA GLU A 213 2.39 0.11 -9.18
C GLU A 213 2.90 1.11 -10.23
N VAL A 214 2.80 2.42 -9.97
CA VAL A 214 3.41 3.45 -10.84
C VAL A 214 4.92 3.25 -10.92
N ALA A 215 5.60 3.00 -9.81
CA ALA A 215 7.03 2.73 -9.79
C ALA A 215 7.40 1.52 -10.65
N ARG A 216 6.64 0.42 -10.51
CA ARG A 216 6.82 -0.79 -11.35
C ARG A 216 6.60 -0.51 -12.82
N ILE A 217 5.51 0.16 -13.19
CA ILE A 217 5.18 0.44 -14.59
C ILE A 217 6.29 1.31 -15.20
N LEU A 218 6.65 2.40 -14.54
CA LEU A 218 7.68 3.33 -15.03
C LEU A 218 9.05 2.65 -15.15
N SER A 219 9.42 1.79 -14.20
CA SER A 219 10.68 1.06 -14.26
C SER A 219 10.66 -0.10 -15.25
N ASP A 220 9.68 -1.00 -15.22
CA ASP A 220 9.68 -2.22 -16.02
C ASP A 220 9.19 -2.03 -17.44
N GLU A 221 8.13 -1.25 -17.65
CA GLU A 221 7.51 -1.09 -18.97
C GLU A 221 8.15 0.09 -19.71
N PHE A 222 8.27 1.26 -19.06
CA PHE A 222 8.86 2.46 -19.66
C PHE A 222 10.38 2.53 -19.57
N LYS A 223 11.00 1.54 -18.92
CA LYS A 223 12.45 1.43 -18.75
C LYS A 223 13.10 2.65 -18.12
N LYS A 224 12.36 3.44 -17.34
CA LYS A 224 12.89 4.62 -16.66
C LYS A 224 13.76 4.21 -15.47
N ARG A 225 14.76 5.05 -15.18
CA ARG A 225 15.52 4.99 -13.92
C ARG A 225 14.65 5.57 -12.80
N VAL A 226 14.01 4.69 -12.04
CA VAL A 226 13.12 5.05 -10.92
C VAL A 226 13.88 4.87 -9.61
N VAL A 227 13.85 5.88 -8.74
CA VAL A 227 14.31 5.81 -7.35
C VAL A 227 13.12 6.06 -6.44
N ILE A 228 12.91 5.17 -5.47
CA ILE A 228 11.91 5.29 -4.43
C ILE A 228 12.61 5.77 -3.15
N VAL A 229 12.14 6.87 -2.59
CA VAL A 229 12.54 7.32 -1.24
C VAL A 229 11.48 6.78 -0.28
N ASP A 230 11.85 5.76 0.50
CA ASP A 230 10.93 4.98 1.31
C ASP A 230 11.22 5.19 2.80
N THR A 231 10.31 5.90 3.47
CA THR A 231 10.49 6.32 4.87
C THR A 231 9.94 5.31 5.86
N SER A 232 8.83 4.65 5.51
CA SER A 232 8.13 3.70 6.39
C SER A 232 8.19 2.26 5.90
N ASN A 233 9.00 2.00 4.86
CA ASN A 233 9.08 0.72 4.14
C ASN A 233 7.72 0.26 3.57
N GLU A 234 6.76 1.17 3.43
CA GLU A 234 5.41 0.82 2.97
C GLU A 234 5.38 0.58 1.46
N ILE A 235 6.25 1.22 0.68
CA ILE A 235 6.26 1.06 -0.77
C ILE A 235 6.99 -0.24 -1.15
N ALA A 236 8.20 -0.42 -0.64
CA ALA A 236 9.09 -1.48 -1.09
C ALA A 236 9.21 -2.65 -0.11
N GLY A 237 8.58 -2.59 1.06
CA GLY A 237 8.70 -3.62 2.09
C GLY A 237 9.94 -3.44 2.96
N ASP A 238 9.93 -4.12 4.10
CA ASP A 238 11.00 -4.15 5.09
C ASP A 238 12.21 -5.01 4.65
N GLY A 239 13.33 -4.87 5.35
CA GLY A 239 14.60 -5.56 5.05
C GLY A 239 15.38 -4.92 3.89
N ASP A 240 16.58 -5.44 3.58
CA ASP A 240 17.51 -4.83 2.61
C ASP A 240 17.11 -5.08 1.14
N ILE A 241 16.38 -6.16 0.89
CA ILE A 241 15.97 -6.56 -0.46
C ILE A 241 14.49 -6.21 -0.67
N PRO A 242 14.17 -5.28 -1.59
CA PRO A 242 12.81 -4.80 -1.78
C PRO A 242 11.88 -5.85 -2.41
N HIS A 243 10.58 -5.69 -2.17
CA HIS A 243 9.52 -6.50 -2.75
C HIS A 243 9.45 -6.34 -4.28
N PRO A 244 9.29 -7.42 -5.08
CA PRO A 244 9.26 -7.38 -6.55
C PRO A 244 8.19 -6.47 -7.16
N ALA A 245 7.15 -6.11 -6.41
CA ALA A 245 6.06 -5.23 -6.86
C ALA A 245 6.50 -3.80 -7.21
N ILE A 246 7.72 -3.37 -6.87
CA ILE A 246 8.27 -2.08 -7.34
C ILE A 246 8.98 -2.19 -8.71
N GLY A 247 9.04 -3.39 -9.30
CA GLY A 247 9.76 -3.66 -10.54
C GLY A 247 11.27 -3.49 -10.35
N ARG A 248 11.94 -2.98 -11.38
CA ARG A 248 13.39 -2.65 -11.36
C ARG A 248 13.73 -1.33 -10.66
N SER A 249 12.77 -0.71 -9.97
CA SER A 249 13.01 0.52 -9.23
C SER A 249 14.07 0.32 -8.16
N ARG A 250 14.93 1.31 -7.97
CA ARG A 250 15.88 1.34 -6.85
C ARG A 250 15.19 1.94 -5.63
N ARG A 251 15.62 1.54 -4.43
CA ARG A 251 15.12 2.06 -3.15
C ARG A 251 16.24 2.77 -2.40
N MET A 252 15.91 3.90 -1.81
CA MET A 252 16.67 4.56 -0.75
C MET A 252 15.79 4.58 0.50
N GLN A 253 16.27 3.97 1.59
CA GLN A 253 15.55 3.99 2.86
C GLN A 253 15.91 5.25 3.63
N VAL A 254 14.92 5.89 4.22
CA VAL A 254 15.14 7.03 5.09
C VAL A 254 15.28 6.52 6.52
N ARG A 255 16.40 6.84 7.17
CA ARG A 255 16.68 6.37 8.53
C ARG A 255 15.72 6.95 9.56
N LYS A 256 15.39 8.24 9.43
CA LYS A 256 14.43 8.94 10.28
C LYS A 256 13.50 9.81 9.44
N PRO A 257 12.20 9.89 9.73
CA PRO A 257 11.26 10.66 8.91
C PRO A 257 11.67 12.11 8.66
N GLU A 258 12.24 12.78 9.65
CA GLU A 258 12.73 14.16 9.52
C GLU A 258 13.87 14.33 8.49
N GLU A 259 14.58 13.25 8.13
CA GLU A 259 15.69 13.26 7.16
C GLU A 259 15.20 13.03 5.71
N GLN A 260 13.90 12.79 5.49
CA GLN A 260 13.36 12.45 4.17
C GLN A 260 13.73 13.47 3.10
N HIS A 261 13.60 14.77 3.38
CA HIS A 261 13.96 15.84 2.45
C HIS A 261 15.44 15.80 2.02
N ALA A 262 16.36 15.39 2.91
CA ALA A 262 17.77 15.27 2.59
C ALA A 262 18.01 14.08 1.65
N VAL A 263 17.38 12.93 1.93
CA VAL A 263 17.45 11.73 1.08
C VAL A 263 16.84 11.98 -0.30
N MET A 264 15.77 12.78 -0.38
CA MET A 264 15.18 13.23 -1.65
C MET A 264 16.18 13.98 -2.54
N ILE A 265 16.99 14.88 -1.95
CA ILE A 265 18.02 15.63 -2.68
C ILE A 265 19.18 14.71 -3.07
N GLU A 266 19.65 13.88 -2.12
CA GLU A 266 20.72 12.90 -2.35
C GLU A 266 20.40 11.98 -3.53
N ALA A 267 19.14 11.53 -3.64
CA ALA A 267 18.69 10.68 -4.74
C ALA A 267 18.96 11.30 -6.12
N VAL A 268 18.72 12.60 -6.28
CA VAL A 268 18.97 13.28 -7.57
C VAL A 268 20.46 13.49 -7.80
N GLU A 269 21.18 13.89 -6.76
CA GLU A 269 22.60 14.21 -6.85
C GLU A 269 23.46 13.01 -7.21
N ASN A 270 23.12 11.84 -6.67
CA ASN A 270 23.98 10.66 -6.73
C ASN A 270 23.50 9.57 -7.69
N HIS A 271 22.23 9.57 -8.10
CA HIS A 271 21.66 8.42 -8.83
C HIS A 271 21.04 8.76 -10.19
N MET A 272 21.12 10.03 -10.64
CA MET A 272 20.62 10.49 -11.94
C MET A 272 19.23 9.91 -12.33
N PRO A 273 18.24 9.94 -11.44
CA PRO A 273 16.93 9.35 -11.71
C PRO A 273 16.20 10.09 -12.83
N GLN A 274 15.32 9.39 -13.53
CA GLN A 274 14.31 10.01 -14.41
C GLN A 274 12.99 10.21 -13.66
N VAL A 275 12.77 9.41 -12.62
CA VAL A 275 11.58 9.46 -11.76
C VAL A 275 12.01 9.29 -10.31
N ILE A 276 11.48 10.13 -9.43
CA ILE A 276 11.51 9.91 -7.98
C ILE A 276 10.10 9.63 -7.48
N VAL A 277 9.98 8.60 -6.64
CA VAL A 277 8.73 8.17 -6.02
C VAL A 277 8.82 8.36 -4.50
N ILE A 278 7.82 8.98 -3.88
CA ILE A 278 7.81 9.33 -2.45
C ILE A 278 6.42 9.02 -1.90
N ASP A 279 6.32 8.34 -0.75
CA ASP A 279 4.99 8.00 -0.23
C ASP A 279 4.24 9.24 0.24
N GLU A 280 4.76 9.97 1.22
CA GLU A 280 4.03 11.08 1.84
C GLU A 280 4.91 12.34 1.87
N ILE A 281 4.39 13.43 1.29
CA ILE A 281 4.98 14.77 1.35
C ILE A 281 4.14 15.60 2.33
N GLY A 282 4.62 15.73 3.56
CA GLY A 282 3.91 16.37 4.66
C GLY A 282 4.56 17.65 5.19
N THR A 283 5.84 17.91 4.88
CA THR A 283 6.58 19.06 5.42
C THR A 283 6.94 20.11 4.37
N GLU A 284 7.18 21.36 4.81
CA GLU A 284 7.63 22.43 3.92
C GLU A 284 9.00 22.10 3.30
N GLN A 285 9.88 21.44 4.04
CA GLN A 285 11.19 21.01 3.57
C GLN A 285 11.06 19.96 2.45
N GLU A 286 10.15 19.00 2.59
CA GLU A 286 9.87 18.01 1.54
C GLU A 286 9.25 18.66 0.31
N ALA A 287 8.34 19.63 0.48
CA ALA A 287 7.77 20.37 -0.65
C ALA A 287 8.85 21.18 -1.41
N PHE A 288 9.80 21.79 -0.69
CA PHE A 288 10.94 22.47 -1.29
C PHE A 288 11.87 21.50 -2.03
N ALA A 289 12.15 20.34 -1.43
CA ALA A 289 12.95 19.29 -2.07
C ALA A 289 12.26 18.74 -3.32
N ALA A 290 10.94 18.52 -3.27
CA ALA A 290 10.10 18.15 -4.41
C ALA A 290 10.19 19.16 -5.56
N ARG A 291 10.14 20.46 -5.25
CA ARG A 291 10.34 21.54 -6.23
C ARG A 291 11.74 21.46 -6.86
N THR A 292 12.77 21.29 -6.03
CA THR A 292 14.17 21.19 -6.50
C THR A 292 14.37 19.98 -7.43
N ILE A 293 13.74 18.84 -7.12
CA ILE A 293 13.73 17.65 -7.99
C ILE A 293 13.10 17.97 -9.35
N ALA A 294 11.91 18.61 -9.33
CA ALA A 294 11.18 18.95 -10.54
C ALA A 294 11.93 19.97 -11.43
N GLU A 295 12.58 20.97 -10.82
CA GLU A 295 13.42 21.97 -11.53
C GLU A 295 14.61 21.32 -12.26
N ARG A 296 15.09 20.17 -11.78
CA ARG A 296 16.13 19.37 -12.44
C ARG A 296 15.58 18.46 -13.56
N GLY A 297 14.31 18.59 -13.91
CA GLY A 297 13.65 17.84 -14.99
C GLY A 297 13.34 16.38 -14.62
N VAL A 298 13.36 16.03 -13.33
CA VAL A 298 13.01 14.69 -12.84
C VAL A 298 11.51 14.64 -12.58
N GLN A 299 10.84 13.60 -13.07
CA GLN A 299 9.42 13.38 -12.79
C GLN A 299 9.25 13.00 -11.30
N LEU A 300 8.41 13.74 -10.57
CA LEU A 300 8.09 13.41 -9.19
C LEU A 300 6.74 12.70 -9.13
N VAL A 301 6.65 11.57 -8.44
CA VAL A 301 5.37 10.91 -8.14
C VAL A 301 5.28 10.74 -6.63
N GLY A 302 4.25 11.28 -6.00
CA GLY A 302 4.06 11.04 -4.57
C GLY A 302 2.63 11.15 -4.09
N THR A 303 2.44 11.08 -2.77
CA THR A 303 1.13 11.23 -2.13
C THR A 303 1.17 12.28 -1.01
N ALA A 304 0.00 12.78 -0.63
CA ALA A 304 -0.23 13.67 0.51
C ALA A 304 -1.68 13.54 1.02
#